data_AF-G7L7A6-F1
#
_entry.id   AF-G7L7A6-F1
#
_cell.length_a   1.000
_cell.length_b   1.000
_cell.length_c   1.000
_cell.angle_alpha   90.00
_cell.angle_beta   90.00
_cell.angle_gamma   90.00
#
_symmetry.space_group_name_H-M   'P 1'
#
loop_
_entity.id
_entity.type
_entity.pdbx_description
1 polymer ?
#
loop_
_entity_poly.entity_id
_entity_poly.type
_entity_poly.pdbx_seq_one_letter_code
_entity_poly.pdbx_strand_id
1 'polypeptide(L)'
;MEKLKLSEVSDLMEPSVGGCSSPRLQYALMADNRIPNMDDRVKDQIMDALRVRDQGENIIGLCGPDERVKASVTTVMRRSERDQLFEKIVTATVTKKPDITQIQTQIGDAICLNFDDKIDLAESSCCMSYGNNKRIRTAERALLLCAKMKELQTVLVVMYDLHGRLDLSEIGMPFGEDHKGCKILLTSTNLEVLSKEMKVHKLIQLSET
;
A
#
# COMPACT_ATOMS: atom_id res chain seq x y z
N MET A 1 2.92 -28.06 -27.09
CA MET A 1 3.33 -26.79 -26.46
C MET A 1 3.06 -25.67 -27.46
N GLU A 2 1.84 -25.16 -27.48
CA GLU A 2 1.50 -23.97 -28.26
C GLU A 2 1.58 -22.75 -27.35
N LYS A 3 2.33 -21.74 -27.81
CA LYS A 3 2.33 -20.41 -27.21
C LYS A 3 1.07 -19.71 -27.69
N LEU A 4 0.17 -19.37 -26.77
CA LEU A 4 -0.93 -18.45 -27.06
C LEU A 4 -0.34 -17.10 -27.49
N LYS A 5 -0.86 -16.56 -28.60
CA LYS A 5 -0.38 -15.31 -29.19
C LYS A 5 -0.94 -14.14 -28.37
N LEU A 6 -0.13 -13.08 -28.21
CA LEU A 6 -0.51 -11.83 -27.52
C LEU A 6 -1.80 -11.19 -28.07
N SER A 7 -2.24 -11.55 -29.27
CA SER A 7 -3.49 -11.07 -29.86
C SER A 7 -4.76 -11.67 -29.23
N GLU A 8 -4.70 -12.86 -28.61
CA GLU A 8 -5.87 -13.52 -28.03
C GLU A 8 -6.19 -13.04 -26.60
N VAL A 9 -5.29 -12.27 -25.98
CA VAL A 9 -5.51 -11.70 -24.64
C VAL A 9 -6.28 -10.36 -24.72
N SER A 10 -6.37 -9.77 -25.92
CA SER A 10 -7.11 -8.52 -26.17
C SER A 10 -8.63 -8.67 -25.98
N ASP A 11 -9.17 -9.88 -26.13
CA ASP A 11 -10.61 -10.12 -26.18
C ASP A 11 -11.26 -10.36 -24.80
N LEU A 12 -10.52 -10.15 -23.71
CA LEU A 12 -11.08 -10.09 -22.34
C LEU A 12 -11.31 -8.65 -21.84
N MET A 13 -11.25 -7.67 -22.75
CA MET A 13 -11.41 -6.25 -22.45
C MET A 13 -12.88 -5.83 -22.63
N GLU A 14 -13.72 -6.12 -21.64
CA GLU A 14 -15.04 -5.45 -21.54
C GLU A 14 -14.85 -3.97 -21.20
N PRO A 15 -15.49 -3.03 -21.91
CA PRO A 15 -15.38 -1.60 -21.63
C PRO A 15 -16.20 -1.25 -20.38
N SER A 16 -15.52 -0.90 -19.27
CA SER A 16 -16.21 -0.32 -18.13
C SER A 16 -16.55 1.14 -18.41
N VAL A 17 -17.80 1.36 -18.82
CA VAL A 17 -18.44 2.67 -18.84
C VAL A 17 -18.62 3.15 -17.39
N GLY A 18 -17.82 4.13 -16.97
CA GLY A 18 -17.99 4.88 -15.71
C GLY A 18 -17.67 4.12 -14.43
N GLY A 19 -16.46 4.31 -13.89
CA GLY A 19 -16.12 3.88 -12.52
C GLY A 19 -14.63 3.60 -12.33
N CYS A 20 -14.10 4.12 -11.22
CA CYS A 20 -12.72 4.03 -10.72
C CYS A 20 -11.94 2.81 -11.25
N SER A 21 -10.83 3.06 -11.95
CA SER A 21 -9.95 2.03 -12.53
C SER A 21 -9.65 0.94 -11.51
N SER A 22 -10.11 -0.28 -11.76
CA SER A 22 -9.75 -1.42 -10.91
C SER A 22 -8.21 -1.58 -10.92
N PRO A 23 -7.56 -1.89 -9.79
CA PRO A 23 -6.11 -2.11 -9.76
C PRO A 23 -5.64 -3.30 -10.63
N ARG A 24 -6.57 -4.08 -11.20
CA ARG A 24 -6.26 -5.25 -12.05
C ARG A 24 -5.31 -4.92 -13.20
N LEU A 25 -5.35 -3.69 -13.73
CA LEU A 25 -4.48 -3.26 -14.83
C LEU A 25 -3.01 -3.03 -14.41
N GLN A 26 -2.72 -2.72 -13.14
CA GLN A 26 -1.35 -2.47 -12.71
C GLN A 26 -0.52 -3.77 -12.65
N TYR A 27 -1.19 -4.90 -12.36
CA TYR A 27 -0.53 -6.19 -12.15
C TYR A 27 -0.28 -7.00 -13.42
N ALA A 28 -1.03 -6.73 -14.50
CA ALA A 28 -0.85 -7.42 -15.78
C ALA A 28 0.54 -7.17 -16.40
N LEU A 29 1.15 -6.01 -16.10
CA LEU A 29 2.48 -5.63 -16.59
C LEU A 29 3.65 -6.26 -15.81
N MET A 30 3.40 -7.00 -14.72
CA MET A 30 4.46 -7.68 -13.95
C MET A 30 4.56 -9.18 -14.22
N ALA A 31 3.80 -9.68 -15.20
CA ALA A 31 3.79 -11.08 -15.59
C ALA A 31 4.92 -11.36 -16.60
N ASP A 32 6.17 -11.36 -16.13
CA ASP A 32 7.23 -12.07 -16.86
C ASP A 32 7.87 -13.17 -16.01
N ASN A 33 8.13 -14.28 -16.70
CA ASN A 33 8.22 -15.63 -16.17
C ASN A 33 9.53 -15.92 -15.44
N ARG A 34 9.45 -15.97 -14.10
CA ARG A 34 10.11 -16.88 -13.14
C ARG A 34 10.10 -16.16 -11.79
N ILE A 35 8.97 -16.20 -11.09
CA ILE A 35 8.95 -15.75 -9.69
C ILE A 35 9.82 -16.76 -8.92
N PRO A 36 10.96 -16.37 -8.33
CA PRO A 36 11.69 -17.28 -7.46
C PRO A 36 10.72 -17.74 -6.37
N ASN A 37 10.59 -19.06 -6.22
CA ASN A 37 9.60 -19.64 -5.33
C ASN A 37 9.79 -19.06 -3.92
N MET A 38 8.77 -18.35 -3.44
CA MET A 38 8.78 -17.81 -2.08
C MET A 38 8.72 -19.00 -1.12
N ASP A 39 9.60 -19.02 -0.11
CA ASP A 39 9.57 -20.06 0.91
C ASP A 39 8.19 -20.08 1.57
N ASP A 40 7.55 -21.26 1.60
CA ASP A 40 6.19 -21.43 2.14
C ASP A 40 6.09 -20.94 3.58
N ARG A 41 7.13 -21.12 4.38
CA ARG A 41 7.18 -20.66 5.77
C ARG A 41 7.17 -19.14 5.86
N VAL A 42 7.91 -18.45 4.99
CA VAL A 42 7.90 -16.98 4.94
C VAL A 42 6.54 -16.49 4.48
N LYS A 43 5.95 -17.14 3.48
CA LYS A 43 4.62 -16.80 2.98
C LYS A 43 3.59 -16.91 4.10
N ASP A 44 3.59 -18.02 4.83
CA ASP A 44 2.68 -18.24 5.93
C ASP A 44 2.89 -17.22 7.05
N GLN A 45 4.14 -16.87 7.39
CA GLN A 45 4.44 -15.80 8.36
C GLN A 45 3.85 -14.45 7.97
N ILE A 46 3.98 -14.04 6.70
CA ILE A 46 3.40 -12.76 6.24
C ILE A 46 1.87 -12.85 6.25
N MET A 47 1.30 -13.93 5.72
CA MET A 47 -0.15 -14.10 5.63
C MET A 47 -0.80 -14.15 7.02
N ASP A 48 -0.17 -14.80 7.99
CA ASP A 48 -0.66 -14.86 9.36
C ASP A 48 -0.62 -13.48 10.02
N ALA A 49 0.49 -12.74 9.87
CA ALA A 49 0.60 -11.36 10.37
C ALA A 49 -0.47 -10.43 9.76
N LEU A 50 -0.83 -10.65 8.50
CA LEU A 50 -1.89 -9.91 7.81
C LEU A 50 -3.30 -10.32 8.26
N ARG A 51 -3.52 -11.56 8.73
CA ARG A 51 -4.83 -12.05 9.18
C ARG A 51 -5.16 -11.64 10.62
N VAL A 52 -4.17 -11.52 11.49
CA VAL A 52 -4.40 -11.11 12.89
C VAL A 52 -5.12 -9.75 12.93
N ARG A 53 -6.30 -9.71 13.57
CA ARG A 53 -7.05 -8.49 13.86
C ARG A 53 -6.89 -8.14 15.35
N ASP A 54 -6.99 -6.86 15.69
CA ASP A 54 -7.24 -6.38 17.08
C ASP A 54 -6.09 -6.36 18.10
N GLN A 55 -4.82 -6.50 17.70
CA GLN A 55 -3.68 -6.46 18.65
C GLN A 55 -2.88 -5.16 18.65
N GLY A 56 -3.30 -4.12 17.92
CA GLY A 56 -2.47 -2.93 17.69
C GLY A 56 -1.23 -3.19 16.82
N GLU A 57 -0.87 -4.45 16.58
CA GLU A 57 0.21 -4.89 15.69
C GLU A 57 -0.19 -4.80 14.22
N ASN A 58 -0.15 -3.58 13.68
CA ASN A 58 -0.62 -3.35 12.32
C ASN A 58 0.47 -2.90 11.32
N ILE A 59 1.70 -2.69 11.78
CA ILE A 59 2.85 -2.37 10.93
C ILE A 59 3.77 -3.60 10.83
N ILE A 60 3.88 -4.14 9.62
CA ILE A 60 4.68 -5.32 9.29
C ILE A 60 5.82 -4.87 8.39
N GLY A 61 7.04 -5.29 8.68
CA GLY A 61 8.23 -5.04 7.87
C GLY A 61 8.69 -6.31 7.16
N LEU A 62 8.99 -6.19 5.86
CA LEU A 62 9.62 -7.23 5.05
C LEU A 62 10.99 -6.74 4.57
N CYS A 63 12.04 -7.42 5.01
CA CYS A 63 13.42 -7.09 4.68
C CYS A 63 14.09 -8.17 3.83
N GLY A 64 14.94 -7.78 2.87
CA GLY A 64 15.85 -8.69 2.19
C GLY A 64 16.22 -8.22 0.78
N PRO A 65 16.74 -9.11 -0.07
CA PRO A 65 17.11 -8.75 -1.44
C PRO A 65 15.92 -8.19 -2.23
N ASP A 66 16.13 -7.09 -2.96
CA ASP A 66 15.06 -6.33 -3.64
C ASP A 66 14.16 -7.22 -4.52
N GLU A 67 14.74 -8.08 -5.35
CA GLU A 67 14.00 -9.00 -6.21
C GLU A 67 13.12 -9.98 -5.42
N ARG A 68 13.65 -10.51 -4.31
CA ARG A 68 12.91 -11.44 -3.44
C ARG A 68 11.78 -10.72 -2.70
N VAL A 69 12.03 -9.50 -2.23
CA VAL A 69 11.01 -8.66 -1.60
C VAL A 69 9.87 -8.40 -2.59
N LYS A 70 10.17 -7.94 -3.81
CA LYS A 70 9.18 -7.67 -4.86
C LYS A 70 8.35 -8.92 -5.19
N ALA A 71 9.01 -10.06 -5.43
CA ALA A 71 8.34 -11.33 -5.71
C ALA A 71 7.43 -11.79 -4.55
N SER A 72 7.89 -11.64 -3.31
CA SER A 72 7.13 -12.01 -2.11
C SER A 72 5.89 -11.14 -1.92
N VAL A 73 6.04 -9.83 -2.09
CA VAL A 73 4.92 -8.88 -1.95
C VAL A 73 3.86 -9.12 -3.01
N THR A 74 4.26 -9.33 -4.27
CA THR A 74 3.32 -9.68 -5.36
C THR A 74 2.56 -10.97 -5.04
N THR A 75 3.24 -11.98 -4.49
CA THR A 75 2.62 -13.24 -4.09
C THR A 75 1.60 -13.04 -2.96
N VAL A 76 1.96 -12.26 -1.93
CA VAL A 76 1.12 -11.95 -0.78
C VAL A 76 -0.10 -11.12 -1.16
N MET A 77 0.05 -10.11 -2.01
CA MET A 77 -1.07 -9.30 -2.51
C MET A 77 -2.06 -10.18 -3.26
N ARG A 78 -1.59 -10.97 -4.23
CA ARG A 78 -2.44 -11.89 -5.01
C ARG A 78 -3.17 -12.91 -4.13
N ARG A 79 -2.50 -13.39 -3.07
CA ARG A 79 -3.12 -14.29 -2.09
C ARG A 79 -4.18 -13.56 -1.26
N SER A 80 -3.89 -12.34 -0.82
CA SER A 80 -4.81 -11.51 -0.03
C SER A 80 -6.07 -11.16 -0.82
N GLU A 81 -5.95 -10.89 -2.12
CA GLU A 81 -7.11 -10.69 -3.01
C GLU A 81 -7.93 -11.96 -3.17
N ARG A 82 -7.28 -13.10 -3.43
CA ARG A 82 -7.98 -14.39 -3.60
C ARG A 82 -8.75 -14.79 -2.35
N ASP A 83 -8.12 -14.59 -1.20
CA ASP A 83 -8.69 -14.91 0.11
C ASP A 83 -9.63 -13.81 0.62
N GLN A 84 -9.79 -12.71 -0.14
CA GLN A 84 -10.62 -11.54 0.20
C GLN A 84 -10.34 -10.99 1.61
N LEU A 85 -9.07 -10.93 1.98
CA LEU A 85 -8.66 -10.51 3.34
C LEU A 85 -8.88 -9.01 3.60
N PHE A 86 -8.91 -8.21 2.54
CA PHE A 86 -9.04 -6.76 2.61
C PHE A 86 -10.04 -6.29 1.56
N GLU A 87 -10.88 -5.30 1.88
CA GLU A 87 -11.75 -4.61 0.92
C GLU A 87 -10.91 -3.89 -0.13
N LYS A 88 -9.75 -3.36 0.29
CA LYS A 88 -8.83 -2.64 -0.58
C LYS A 88 -7.37 -2.96 -0.27
N ILE A 89 -6.59 -3.13 -1.33
CA ILE A 89 -5.12 -3.17 -1.27
C ILE A 89 -4.60 -1.94 -2.01
N VAL A 90 -3.73 -1.19 -1.33
CA VAL A 90 -3.15 0.06 -1.80
C VAL A 90 -1.64 -0.11 -1.88
N THR A 91 -1.02 0.38 -2.93
CA THR A 91 0.44 0.37 -3.09
C THR A 91 0.97 1.80 -3.22
N ALA A 92 2.15 2.04 -2.66
CA ALA A 92 2.87 3.30 -2.82
C ALA A 92 4.37 3.03 -2.92
N THR A 93 5.04 3.74 -3.82
CA THR A 93 6.51 3.67 -3.95
C THR A 93 7.14 4.82 -3.18
N VAL A 94 8.09 4.51 -2.30
CA VAL A 94 8.83 5.51 -1.55
C VAL A 94 10.22 5.66 -2.17
N THR A 95 10.57 6.88 -2.55
CA THR A 95 11.90 7.18 -3.10
C THR A 95 12.87 7.52 -1.97
N LYS A 96 14.18 7.53 -2.27
CA LYS A 96 15.23 7.96 -1.32
C LYS A 96 14.99 9.34 -0.70
N LYS A 97 14.30 10.22 -1.42
CA LYS A 97 13.83 11.53 -0.94
C LYS A 97 12.31 11.54 -1.03
N PRO A 98 11.59 11.04 -0.01
CA PRO A 98 10.15 10.87 -0.08
C PRO A 98 9.44 12.18 -0.41
N ASP A 99 8.60 12.18 -1.45
CA ASP A 99 7.64 13.27 -1.69
C ASP A 99 6.29 12.86 -1.10
N ILE A 100 6.00 13.39 0.09
CA ILE A 100 4.77 13.10 0.82
C ILE A 100 3.53 13.39 -0.03
N THR A 101 3.53 14.47 -0.83
CA THR A 101 2.38 14.81 -1.67
C THR A 101 2.14 13.74 -2.72
N GLN A 102 3.21 13.23 -3.34
CA GLN A 102 3.13 12.17 -4.35
C GLN A 102 2.63 10.85 -3.75
N ILE A 103 3.14 10.48 -2.57
CA ILE A 103 2.70 9.27 -1.84
C ILE A 103 1.21 9.39 -1.50
N GLN A 104 0.78 10.54 -0.97
CA GLN A 104 -0.64 10.79 -0.69
C GLN A 104 -1.51 10.71 -1.94
N THR A 105 -1.03 11.18 -3.10
CA THR A 105 -1.78 11.08 -4.36
C THR A 105 -1.95 9.63 -4.79
N GLN A 106 -0.86 8.84 -4.82
CA GLN A 106 -0.92 7.42 -5.18
C GLN A 106 -1.93 6.65 -4.32
N ILE A 107 -1.92 6.92 -3.02
CA ILE A 107 -2.84 6.31 -2.07
C ILE A 107 -4.28 6.80 -2.30
N GLY A 108 -4.46 8.12 -2.46
CA GLY A 108 -5.77 8.74 -2.69
C GLY A 108 -6.44 8.19 -3.94
N ASP A 109 -5.70 8.15 -5.05
CA ASP A 109 -6.17 7.58 -6.31
C ASP A 109 -6.61 6.13 -6.14
N ALA A 110 -5.82 5.33 -5.42
CA ALA A 110 -6.15 3.93 -5.16
C ALA A 110 -7.48 3.78 -4.40
N ILE A 111 -7.77 4.65 -3.43
CA ILE A 111 -9.02 4.63 -2.65
C ILE A 111 -10.12 5.55 -3.22
N CYS A 112 -9.96 6.00 -4.47
CA CYS A 112 -10.88 6.88 -5.19
C CYS A 112 -11.17 8.19 -4.42
N LEU A 113 -10.17 8.75 -3.76
CA LEU A 113 -10.20 10.05 -3.10
C LEU A 113 -9.57 11.09 -4.04
N ASN A 114 -10.41 11.96 -4.60
CA ASN A 114 -9.92 13.16 -5.26
C ASN A 114 -9.69 14.27 -4.23
N PHE A 115 -8.48 14.82 -4.21
CA PHE A 115 -8.12 15.91 -3.32
C PHE A 115 -8.60 17.28 -3.82
N ASP A 116 -8.85 17.41 -5.12
CA ASP A 116 -9.31 18.67 -5.74
C ASP A 116 -10.82 18.87 -5.57
N ASP A 117 -11.61 17.79 -5.60
CA ASP A 117 -13.08 17.82 -5.45
C ASP A 117 -13.54 18.21 -4.03
N LYS A 118 -12.65 18.17 -3.03
CA LYS A 118 -12.98 18.42 -1.61
C LYS A 118 -12.52 19.78 -1.09
N ILE A 119 -11.94 20.62 -1.94
CA ILE A 119 -11.73 22.04 -1.60
C ILE A 119 -13.08 22.72 -1.32
N ASP A 120 -14.17 22.24 -1.93
CA ASP A 120 -15.54 22.76 -1.71
C ASP A 120 -16.25 22.19 -0.46
N LEU A 121 -15.73 21.11 0.16
CA LEU A 121 -16.26 20.57 1.43
C LEU A 121 -15.56 21.14 2.68
N ALA A 122 -14.44 21.84 2.49
CA ALA A 122 -13.70 22.51 3.56
C ALA A 122 -14.41 23.76 4.12
N GLU A 123 -15.60 24.11 3.61
CA GLU A 123 -16.45 25.14 4.22
C GLU A 123 -17.23 24.66 5.46
N SER A 124 -17.35 23.34 5.71
CA SER A 124 -18.22 22.81 6.78
C SER A 124 -17.53 22.17 7.99
N SER A 125 -16.21 22.00 8.01
CA SER A 125 -15.51 21.61 9.24
C SER A 125 -14.08 22.14 9.29
N CYS A 126 -13.94 23.27 10.00
CA CYS A 126 -12.76 23.66 10.76
C CYS A 126 -11.40 23.50 10.05
N CYS A 127 -11.00 24.49 9.27
CA CYS A 127 -9.68 25.16 9.30
C CYS A 127 -9.48 25.99 8.02
N MET A 128 -10.10 27.18 7.94
CA MET A 128 -9.66 28.20 6.99
C MET A 128 -8.23 28.62 7.36
N SER A 129 -7.24 28.24 6.56
CA SER A 129 -5.87 28.74 6.70
C SER A 129 -5.43 29.46 5.42
N TYR A 130 -5.54 30.79 5.45
CA TYR A 130 -4.85 31.67 4.50
C TYR A 130 -3.33 31.55 4.72
N GLY A 131 -2.68 30.68 3.96
CA GLY A 131 -1.22 30.53 3.98
C GLY A 131 -0.70 29.75 2.78
N ASN A 132 0.16 30.37 1.98
CA ASN A 132 0.82 29.77 0.80
C ASN A 132 1.91 28.75 1.20
N ASN A 133 1.57 27.65 1.87
CA ASN A 133 2.58 26.72 2.37
C ASN A 133 2.25 25.28 2.00
N LYS A 134 3.12 24.60 1.23
CA LYS A 134 3.03 23.16 0.86
C LYS A 134 2.66 22.25 2.05
N ARG A 135 3.12 22.60 3.26
CA ARG A 135 2.87 21.88 4.51
C ARG A 135 1.41 21.89 4.98
N ILE A 136 0.66 22.97 4.71
CA ILE A 136 -0.77 23.05 5.04
C ILE A 136 -1.54 22.06 4.17
N ARG A 137 -1.21 22.02 2.87
CA ARG A 137 -1.81 21.07 1.92
C ARG A 137 -1.54 19.61 2.29
N THR A 138 -0.33 19.25 2.75
CA THR A 138 -0.05 17.85 3.13
C THR A 138 -0.82 17.43 4.38
N ALA A 139 -1.00 18.32 5.36
CA ALA A 139 -1.78 18.03 6.56
C ALA A 139 -3.27 17.82 6.25
N GLU A 140 -3.88 18.67 5.41
CA GLU A 140 -5.28 18.52 4.97
C GLU A 140 -5.49 17.20 4.22
N ARG A 141 -4.58 16.88 3.29
CA ARG A 141 -4.61 15.61 2.55
C ARG A 141 -4.48 14.41 3.46
N ALA A 142 -3.64 14.49 4.50
CA ALA A 142 -3.48 13.42 5.49
C ALA A 142 -4.78 13.17 6.26
N LEU A 143 -5.48 14.23 6.68
CA LEU A 143 -6.78 14.12 7.35
C LEU A 143 -7.84 13.48 6.44
N LEU A 144 -7.90 13.92 5.18
CA LEU A 144 -8.84 13.35 4.19
C LEU A 144 -8.55 11.87 3.91
N LEU A 145 -7.28 11.50 3.77
CA LEU A 145 -6.86 10.10 3.60
C LEU A 145 -7.26 9.25 4.80
N CYS A 146 -6.94 9.73 6.01
CA CYS A 146 -7.25 9.01 7.24
C CYS A 146 -8.76 8.78 7.37
N ALA A 147 -9.57 9.82 7.15
CA ALA A 147 -11.03 9.73 7.19
C ALA A 147 -11.55 8.75 6.14
N LYS A 148 -11.07 8.83 4.89
CA LYS A 148 -11.53 7.95 3.81
C LYS A 148 -11.13 6.49 4.05
N MET A 149 -9.94 6.24 4.59
CA MET A 149 -9.52 4.88 4.94
C MET A 149 -10.36 4.31 6.08
N LYS A 150 -10.74 5.12 7.07
CA LYS A 150 -11.60 4.70 8.19
C LYS A 150 -13.04 4.34 7.77
N GLU A 151 -13.47 4.70 6.56
CA GLU A 151 -14.73 4.22 5.99
C GLU A 151 -14.64 2.76 5.50
N LEU A 152 -13.43 2.26 5.21
CA LEU A 152 -13.20 0.88 4.78
C LEU A 152 -13.12 -0.03 6.02
N GLN A 153 -13.74 -1.21 5.97
CA GLN A 153 -13.64 -2.14 7.11
C GLN A 153 -12.22 -2.71 7.23
N THR A 154 -11.60 -3.01 6.09
CA THR A 154 -10.26 -3.61 6.03
C THR A 154 -9.47 -3.07 4.84
N VAL A 155 -8.25 -2.59 5.10
CA VAL A 155 -7.36 -2.07 4.07
C VAL A 155 -5.93 -2.54 4.33
N LEU A 156 -5.24 -2.93 3.27
CA LEU A 156 -3.80 -3.20 3.29
C LEU A 156 -3.08 -2.12 2.50
N VAL A 157 -2.19 -1.38 3.16
CA VAL A 157 -1.30 -0.41 2.52
C VAL A 157 0.10 -1.03 2.40
N VAL A 158 0.63 -1.08 1.19
CA VAL A 158 1.96 -1.62 0.87
C VAL A 158 2.87 -0.48 0.44
N MET A 159 3.93 -0.22 1.19
CA MET A 159 4.92 0.82 0.86
C MET A 159 6.24 0.17 0.47
N TYR A 160 6.67 0.42 -0.76
CA TYR A 160 7.87 -0.18 -1.33
C TYR A 160 9.14 0.64 -1.06
N ASP A 161 10.21 -0.08 -0.76
CA ASP A 161 11.60 0.36 -0.81
C ASP A 161 11.90 1.58 0.06
N LEU A 162 11.66 1.45 1.37
CA LEU A 162 12.00 2.48 2.34
C LEU A 162 13.52 2.60 2.51
N HIS A 163 14.01 3.83 2.40
CA HIS A 163 15.42 4.17 2.58
C HIS A 163 15.73 4.87 3.91
N GLY A 164 14.72 5.15 4.72
CA GLY A 164 14.83 5.83 6.01
C GLY A 164 13.47 6.11 6.63
N ARG A 165 13.46 6.92 7.69
CA ARG A 165 12.27 7.29 8.46
C ARG A 165 11.23 7.97 7.58
N LEU A 166 9.99 7.49 7.70
CA LEU A 166 8.81 8.05 7.07
C LEU A 166 7.72 8.23 8.12
N ASP A 167 7.12 9.42 8.21
CA ASP A 167 6.04 9.67 9.17
C ASP A 167 4.69 9.24 8.57
N LEU A 168 4.19 8.10 9.02
CA LEU A 168 2.90 7.56 8.58
C LEU A 168 1.73 8.50 8.93
N SER A 169 1.87 9.31 9.99
CA SER A 169 0.87 10.30 10.39
C SER A 169 0.84 11.48 9.43
N GLU A 170 2.01 11.92 8.94
CA GLU A 170 2.11 12.98 7.92
C GLU A 170 1.51 12.54 6.57
N ILE A 171 1.56 11.24 6.27
CA ILE A 171 0.88 10.69 5.10
C ILE A 171 -0.64 10.60 5.32
N GLY A 172 -1.09 10.39 6.57
CA GLY A 172 -2.49 10.19 6.92
C GLY A 172 -2.91 8.72 7.02
N MET A 173 -1.97 7.84 7.33
CA MET A 173 -2.27 6.42 7.52
C MET A 173 -2.89 6.21 8.90
N PRO A 174 -4.08 5.60 9.01
CA PRO A 174 -4.58 5.20 10.31
C PRO A 174 -3.81 3.96 10.78
N PHE A 175 -3.33 3.95 12.02
CA PHE A 175 -2.63 2.79 12.58
C PHE A 175 -2.89 2.57 14.07
N GLY A 176 -2.50 1.39 14.58
CA GLY A 176 -2.76 1.00 15.96
C GLY A 176 -4.27 0.86 16.23
N GLU A 177 -4.74 1.49 17.31
CA GLU A 177 -6.14 1.43 17.74
C GLU A 177 -7.07 2.31 16.89
N ASP A 178 -6.52 3.25 16.11
CA ASP A 178 -7.30 4.17 15.28
C ASP A 178 -8.09 3.44 14.18
N HIS A 179 -7.61 2.27 13.73
CA HIS A 179 -8.27 1.46 12.72
C HIS A 179 -7.80 0.00 12.78
N LYS A 180 -8.53 -0.85 13.50
CA LYS A 180 -8.17 -2.27 13.71
C LYS A 180 -8.10 -3.12 12.43
N GLY A 181 -8.81 -2.71 11.38
CA GLY A 181 -8.76 -3.32 10.05
C GLY A 181 -7.68 -2.81 9.08
N CYS A 182 -6.89 -1.80 9.45
CA CYS A 182 -5.84 -1.24 8.59
C CYS A 182 -4.51 -1.93 8.87
N LYS A 183 -3.92 -2.57 7.86
CA LYS A 183 -2.58 -3.18 7.90
C LYS A 183 -1.63 -2.41 7.00
N ILE A 184 -0.39 -2.24 7.45
CA ILE A 184 0.67 -1.55 6.72
C ILE A 184 1.82 -2.53 6.54
N LEU A 185 2.13 -2.87 5.30
CA LEU A 185 3.30 -3.66 4.92
C LEU A 185 4.38 -2.72 4.36
N LEU A 186 5.46 -2.61 5.11
CA LEU A 186 6.64 -1.82 4.79
C LEU A 186 7.71 -2.73 4.22
N THR A 187 8.35 -2.33 3.12
CA THR A 187 9.49 -3.07 2.57
C THR A 187 10.75 -2.24 2.54
N SER A 188 11.90 -2.89 2.75
CA SER A 188 13.20 -2.26 2.62
C SER A 188 14.26 -3.33 2.36
N THR A 189 15.35 -2.95 1.69
CA THR A 189 16.57 -3.77 1.64
C THR A 189 17.43 -3.59 2.89
N ASN A 190 17.15 -2.57 3.71
CA ASN A 190 17.89 -2.27 4.94
C ASN A 190 17.06 -2.61 6.18
N LEU A 191 17.59 -3.55 6.97
CA LEU A 191 16.96 -4.00 8.20
C LEU A 191 16.81 -2.89 9.24
N GLU A 192 17.79 -1.98 9.33
CA GLU A 192 17.80 -0.91 10.33
C GLU A 192 16.69 0.10 10.07
N VAL A 193 16.37 0.36 8.80
CA VAL A 193 15.26 1.24 8.42
C VAL A 193 13.95 0.69 9.00
N LEU A 194 13.68 -0.61 8.84
CA LEU A 194 12.43 -1.20 9.34
C LEU A 194 12.43 -1.36 10.87
N SER A 195 13.54 -1.83 11.45
CA SER A 195 13.61 -2.16 12.88
C SER A 195 13.79 -0.95 13.79
N LYS A 196 14.64 0.01 13.41
CA LYS A 196 15.01 1.16 14.25
C LYS A 196 14.25 2.43 13.88
N GLU A 197 14.16 2.73 12.59
CA GLU A 197 13.57 4.00 12.13
C GLU A 197 12.04 3.92 12.07
N MET A 198 11.50 2.87 11.45
CA MET A 198 10.06 2.64 11.33
C MET A 198 9.47 1.89 12.52
N LYS A 199 10.31 1.17 13.29
CA LYS A 199 9.90 0.39 14.48
C LYS A 199 8.70 -0.52 14.20
N VAL A 200 8.81 -1.32 13.14
CA VAL A 200 7.74 -2.26 12.77
C VAL A 200 7.42 -3.22 13.92
N HIS A 201 6.14 -3.56 14.08
CA HIS A 201 5.69 -4.49 15.13
C HIS A 201 6.11 -5.92 14.83
N LYS A 202 6.03 -6.32 13.55
CA LYS A 202 6.49 -7.62 13.07
C LYS A 202 7.52 -7.44 11.97
N LEU A 203 8.71 -8.00 12.15
CA LEU A 203 9.77 -7.98 11.15
C LEU A 203 9.98 -9.39 10.58
N ILE A 204 9.94 -9.49 9.25
CA ILE A 204 10.15 -10.74 8.51
C ILE A 204 11.34 -10.52 7.58
N GLN A 205 12.33 -11.41 7.67
CA GLN A 205 13.54 -11.34 6.86
C GLN A 205 13.55 -12.44 5.81
N LEU A 206 13.91 -12.06 4.60
CA LEU A 206 14.16 -12.95 3.47
C LEU A 206 15.66 -13.26 3.44
N SER A 207 16.02 -14.53 3.54
CA SER A 207 17.41 -15.00 3.40
C SER A 207 17.99 -14.73 2.01
N GLU A 208 19.31 -14.57 1.94
CA GLU A 208 20.04 -14.76 0.67
C GLU A 208 20.09 -16.29 0.42
N THR A 209 19.73 -16.72 -0.79
CA THR A 209 19.80 -18.13 -1.21
C THR A 209 21.17 -18.47 -1.76
#